data_AF-A0A2E9AD85-F1
#
_entry.id   AF-A0A2E9AD85-F1
#
_cell.length_a   1.000
_cell.length_b   1.000
_cell.length_c   1.000
_cell.angle_alpha   90.00
_cell.angle_beta   90.00
_cell.angle_gamma   90.00
#
_symmetry.space_group_name_H-M   'P 1'
#
loop_
_entity.id
_entity.type
_entity.pdbx_description
1 polymer ?
#
loop_
_entity_poly.entity_id
_entity_poly.type
_entity_poly.pdbx_seq_one_letter_code
_entity_poly.pdbx_strand_id
1 'polypeptide(L)'
;MTRRNLYSWEQQEAETVFSASIEYQRVIVHEGVRWTNVVDDWSRRMRFVPARPQNQQNAIAIGFHCYFPICLPTICLSGNNEFRLSMGWLIHELVHVWQFQSMGWNYLPRALMTHIREGDDVYNYGGQANLEKSRLDGIRLKDYNLEQQAAIIQDAYLNRSDVYCDSVWDAFIADVR
;
A
#
# COMPACT_ATOMS: atom_id res chain seq x y z
N MET A 1 12.58 -16.08 -7.77
CA MET A 1 11.94 -15.47 -6.60
C MET A 1 13.04 -15.08 -5.65
N THR A 2 13.17 -13.80 -5.35
CA THR A 2 14.17 -13.28 -4.42
C THR A 2 13.48 -12.98 -3.11
N ARG A 3 14.07 -13.40 -1.98
CA ARG A 3 13.57 -13.09 -0.64
C ARG A 3 14.59 -12.21 0.05
N ARG A 4 14.17 -11.05 0.55
CA ARG A 4 15.05 -10.10 1.24
C ARG A 4 14.30 -9.36 2.35
N ASN A 5 15.06 -8.80 3.28
CA ASN A 5 14.54 -7.78 4.19
C ASN A 5 14.49 -6.43 3.46
N LEU A 6 13.88 -5.44 4.10
CA LEU A 6 13.96 -4.06 3.66
C LEU A 6 15.43 -3.60 3.60
N TYR A 7 15.78 -2.87 2.55
CA TYR A 7 17.03 -2.12 2.52
C TYR A 7 16.97 -0.99 3.55
N SER A 8 18.14 -0.58 4.05
CA SER A 8 18.22 0.50 5.05
C SER A 8 17.54 1.80 4.58
N TRP A 9 17.62 2.10 3.28
CA TRP A 9 16.95 3.26 2.71
C TRP A 9 15.42 3.07 2.59
N GLU A 10 14.93 1.86 2.27
CA GLU A 10 13.48 1.58 2.23
C GLU A 10 12.87 1.72 3.62
N GLN A 11 13.60 1.25 4.64
CA GLN A 11 13.20 1.43 6.03
C GLN A 11 13.18 2.92 6.41
N GLN A 12 14.21 3.70 6.06
CA GLN A 12 14.24 5.15 6.33
C GLN A 12 13.05 5.87 5.68
N GLU A 13 12.73 5.56 4.42
CA GLU A 13 11.56 6.11 3.72
C GLU A 13 10.25 5.72 4.41
N ALA A 14 10.11 4.45 4.81
CA ALA A 14 8.94 3.95 5.51
C ALA A 14 8.78 4.57 6.91
N GLU A 15 9.87 4.83 7.62
CA GLU A 15 9.87 5.51 8.93
C GLU A 15 9.35 6.96 8.82
N THR A 16 9.47 7.61 7.65
CA THR A 16 8.88 8.94 7.45
C THR A 16 7.34 8.93 7.49
N VAL A 17 6.72 7.78 7.19
CA VAL A 17 5.28 7.55 7.18
C VAL A 17 4.85 6.94 8.50
N PHE A 18 5.32 5.73 8.80
CA PHE A 18 4.83 4.92 9.93
C PHE A 18 5.61 5.12 11.23
N SER A 19 6.69 5.90 11.23
CA SER A 19 7.56 6.05 12.41
C SER A 19 7.95 4.68 12.99
N ALA A 20 7.67 4.39 14.27
CA ALA A 20 7.95 3.11 14.91
C ALA A 20 6.76 2.13 14.90
N SER A 21 5.67 2.44 14.19
CA SER A 21 4.44 1.64 14.21
C SER A 21 4.51 0.34 13.42
N ILE A 22 5.59 0.08 12.68
CA ILE A 22 5.85 -1.20 12.01
C ILE A 22 7.09 -1.87 12.61
N GLU A 23 7.00 -3.17 12.89
CA GLU A 23 8.15 -4.00 13.28
C GLU A 23 8.98 -4.36 12.02
N TYR A 24 9.70 -3.37 11.46
CA TYR A 24 10.42 -3.49 10.18
C TYR A 24 11.34 -4.71 10.07
N GLN A 25 11.93 -5.15 11.18
CA GLN A 25 12.83 -6.30 11.23
C GLN A 25 12.13 -7.63 10.85
N ARG A 26 10.81 -7.69 10.96
CA ARG A 26 10.01 -8.86 10.60
C ARG A 26 9.53 -8.81 9.16
N VAL A 27 9.62 -7.65 8.50
CA VAL A 27 9.14 -7.45 7.14
C VAL A 27 10.04 -8.16 6.15
N ILE A 28 9.42 -8.97 5.29
CA ILE A 28 10.11 -9.73 4.25
C ILE A 28 9.49 -9.40 2.90
N VAL A 29 10.32 -8.90 1.99
CA VAL A 29 9.95 -8.62 0.61
C VAL A 29 10.31 -9.82 -0.26
N HIS A 30 9.33 -10.30 -1.02
CA HIS A 30 9.48 -11.38 -2.00
C HIS A 30 9.27 -10.81 -3.40
N GLU A 31 10.26 -10.95 -4.26
CA GLU A 31 10.25 -10.36 -5.61
C GLU A 31 10.22 -11.44 -6.70
N GLY A 32 9.68 -11.10 -7.87
CA GLY A 32 9.51 -12.02 -8.99
C GLY A 32 8.44 -13.10 -8.74
N VAL A 33 7.44 -12.77 -7.92
CA VAL A 33 6.38 -13.67 -7.46
C VAL A 33 5.20 -13.60 -8.41
N ARG A 34 5.20 -14.46 -9.44
CA ARG A 34 4.17 -14.40 -10.50
C ARG A 34 2.78 -14.88 -10.05
N TRP A 35 2.66 -15.59 -8.93
CA TRP A 35 1.38 -16.13 -8.47
C TRP A 35 0.40 -15.04 -8.01
N THR A 36 0.89 -13.86 -7.60
CA THR A 36 0.03 -12.74 -7.18
C THR A 36 -0.89 -12.29 -8.31
N ASN A 37 -0.37 -12.26 -9.54
CA ASN A 37 -1.15 -11.99 -10.75
C ASN A 37 -2.16 -13.11 -11.06
N VAL A 38 -1.80 -14.37 -10.78
CA VAL A 38 -2.70 -15.53 -11.01
C VAL A 38 -3.90 -15.49 -10.08
N VAL A 39 -3.71 -15.04 -8.84
CA VAL A 39 -4.82 -14.86 -7.87
C VAL A 39 -5.76 -13.76 -8.33
N ASP A 40 -5.23 -12.65 -8.82
CA ASP A 40 -6.05 -11.57 -9.37
C ASP A 40 -6.83 -12.03 -10.61
N ASP A 41 -6.17 -12.70 -11.56
CA ASP A 41 -6.77 -13.24 -12.77
C ASP A 41 -7.91 -14.24 -12.45
N TRP A 42 -7.72 -15.09 -11.44
CA TRP A 42 -8.77 -15.99 -10.94
C TRP A 42 -9.94 -15.23 -10.32
N SER A 43 -9.67 -14.20 -9.51
CA SER A 43 -10.72 -13.39 -8.86
C SER A 43 -11.57 -12.62 -9.88
N ARG A 44 -10.95 -12.08 -10.95
CA ARG A 44 -11.63 -11.40 -12.06
C ARG A 44 -12.49 -12.38 -12.87
N ARG A 45 -11.96 -13.58 -13.13
CA ARG A 45 -12.71 -14.65 -13.82
C ARG A 45 -13.94 -15.08 -13.03
N MET A 46 -13.86 -15.20 -11.70
CA MET A 46 -15.00 -15.51 -10.83
C MET A 46 -16.10 -14.44 -10.88
N ARG A 47 -15.75 -13.20 -11.24
CA ARG A 47 -16.67 -12.06 -11.35
C ARG A 47 -17.15 -11.75 -12.75
N PHE A 48 -16.73 -12.52 -13.76
CA PHE A 48 -17.00 -12.22 -15.17
C PHE A 48 -16.50 -10.83 -15.62
N VAL A 49 -15.43 -10.33 -14.99
CA VAL A 49 -14.76 -9.08 -15.37
C VAL A 49 -13.64 -9.42 -16.36
N PRO A 50 -13.39 -8.59 -17.40
CA PRO A 50 -12.29 -8.81 -18.34
C PRO A 50 -10.93 -8.98 -17.65
N ALA A 51 -10.08 -9.79 -18.27
CA ALA A 51 -8.72 -10.02 -17.81
C ALA A 51 -7.96 -8.69 -17.66
N ARG A 52 -7.07 -8.62 -16.67
CA ARG A 52 -6.29 -7.41 -16.42
C ARG A 52 -5.54 -6.96 -17.69
N PRO A 53 -5.41 -5.64 -17.93
CA PRO A 53 -4.48 -5.14 -18.93
C PRO A 53 -3.08 -5.69 -18.63
N GLN A 54 -2.32 -6.07 -19.66
CA GLN A 54 -1.07 -6.83 -19.49
C GLN A 54 0.03 -6.08 -18.70
N ASN A 55 -0.11 -4.76 -18.55
CA ASN A 55 0.75 -3.87 -17.79
C ASN A 55 0.33 -3.69 -16.31
N GLN A 56 -0.85 -4.15 -15.89
CA GLN A 56 -1.30 -4.04 -14.50
C GLN A 56 -0.77 -5.23 -13.70
N GLN A 57 -0.02 -4.93 -12.63
CA GLN A 57 0.61 -5.92 -11.76
C GLN A 57 0.02 -5.85 -10.37
N ASN A 58 -0.21 -6.99 -9.73
CA ASN A 58 -0.76 -7.05 -8.39
C ASN A 58 0.32 -7.49 -7.39
N ALA A 59 0.53 -6.69 -6.35
CA ALA A 59 1.28 -7.09 -5.18
C ALA A 59 0.30 -7.51 -4.08
N ILE A 60 0.76 -8.34 -3.16
CA ILE A 60 -0.07 -8.84 -2.07
C ILE A 60 0.77 -8.85 -0.80
N ALA A 61 0.23 -8.34 0.29
CA ALA A 61 0.79 -8.46 1.62
C ALA A 61 0.03 -9.51 2.45
N ILE A 62 0.77 -10.44 3.06
CA ILE A 62 0.24 -11.46 3.98
C ILE A 62 1.11 -11.49 5.23
N GLY A 63 0.56 -11.06 6.36
CA GLY A 63 1.31 -11.01 7.60
C GLY A 63 2.40 -9.94 7.52
N PHE A 64 3.64 -10.35 7.71
CA PHE A 64 4.83 -9.50 7.53
C PHE A 64 5.51 -9.67 6.16
N HIS A 65 4.83 -10.34 5.21
CA HIS A 65 5.42 -10.70 3.93
C HIS A 65 4.75 -9.89 2.81
N CYS A 66 5.55 -9.12 2.07
CA CYS A 66 5.09 -8.39 0.88
C CYS A 66 5.55 -9.13 -0.37
N TYR A 67 4.63 -9.47 -1.27
CA TYR A 67 4.90 -10.25 -2.48
C TYR A 67 4.74 -9.36 -3.72
N PHE A 68 5.83 -9.13 -4.44
CA PHE A 68 5.88 -8.36 -5.67
C PHE A 68 6.14 -9.25 -6.90
N PRO A 69 5.42 -9.04 -8.01
CA PRO A 69 5.64 -9.79 -9.24
C PRO A 69 6.89 -9.34 -10.01
N ILE A 70 7.42 -8.15 -9.70
CA ILE A 70 8.67 -7.60 -10.25
C ILE A 70 9.77 -7.52 -9.19
N CYS A 71 10.98 -7.19 -9.63
CA CYS A 71 12.08 -6.80 -8.76
C CYS A 71 11.98 -5.29 -8.50
N LEU A 72 12.01 -4.88 -7.24
CA LEU A 72 12.06 -3.47 -6.88
C LEU A 72 13.49 -2.92 -7.04
N PRO A 73 13.67 -1.60 -7.17
CA PRO A 73 15.01 -1.01 -7.22
C PRO A 73 15.84 -1.38 -5.99
N THR A 74 17.12 -1.71 -6.18
CA THR A 74 18.01 -2.09 -5.08
C THR A 74 18.81 -0.91 -4.51
N ILE A 75 18.83 0.22 -5.21
CA ILE A 75 19.63 1.41 -4.87
C ILE A 75 18.71 2.62 -4.89
N CYS A 76 18.84 3.49 -3.87
CA CYS A 76 18.17 4.78 -3.84
C CYS A 76 18.79 5.73 -4.87
N LEU A 77 18.00 6.08 -5.89
CA LEU A 77 18.35 7.13 -6.86
C LEU A 77 17.43 8.33 -6.59
N SER A 78 17.80 9.12 -5.56
CA SER A 78 17.06 10.33 -5.19
C SER A 78 16.91 11.26 -6.39
N GLY A 79 15.68 11.72 -6.65
CA GLY A 79 15.32 12.54 -7.81
C GLY A 79 14.76 11.78 -9.02
N ASN A 80 14.64 10.45 -8.95
CA ASN A 80 13.99 9.64 -10.00
C ASN A 80 12.51 9.36 -9.67
N ASN A 81 11.59 9.74 -10.56
CA ASN A 81 10.16 9.50 -10.39
C ASN A 81 9.79 8.01 -10.34
N GLU A 82 10.46 7.17 -11.12
CA GLU A 82 10.23 5.71 -11.13
C GLU A 82 10.56 5.07 -9.78
N PHE A 83 11.56 5.63 -9.10
CA PHE A 83 11.96 5.20 -7.77
C PHE A 83 10.90 5.57 -6.73
N ARG A 84 10.40 6.81 -6.75
CA ARG A 84 9.32 7.24 -5.85
C ARG A 84 8.05 6.42 -6.05
N LEU A 85 7.70 6.09 -7.29
CA LEU A 85 6.55 5.23 -7.59
C LEU A 85 6.75 3.81 -7.04
N SER A 86 7.94 3.23 -7.21
CA SER A 86 8.27 1.91 -6.66
C SER A 86 8.21 1.90 -5.14
N MET A 87 8.74 2.95 -4.49
CA MET A 87 8.67 3.10 -3.04
C MET A 87 7.23 3.33 -2.57
N GLY A 88 6.43 4.11 -3.30
CA GLY A 88 5.00 4.28 -3.02
C GLY A 88 4.24 2.95 -3.06
N TRP A 89 4.58 2.06 -4.01
CA TRP A 89 4.01 0.72 -4.05
C TRP A 89 4.45 -0.13 -2.86
N LEU A 90 5.70 0.00 -2.40
CA LEU A 90 6.15 -0.64 -1.16
C LEU A 90 5.43 -0.09 0.08
N ILE A 91 5.21 1.23 0.15
CA ILE A 91 4.45 1.87 1.23
C ILE A 91 3.03 1.32 1.27
N HIS A 92 2.38 1.13 0.12
CA HIS A 92 1.04 0.51 0.03
C HIS A 92 1.03 -0.86 0.72
N GLU A 93 1.95 -1.75 0.36
CA GLU A 93 2.04 -3.08 0.98
C GLU A 93 2.41 -3.03 2.46
N LEU A 94 3.19 -2.04 2.89
CA LEU A 94 3.51 -1.83 4.30
C LEU A 94 2.30 -1.37 5.12
N VAL A 95 1.33 -0.66 4.53
CA VAL A 95 0.05 -0.36 5.21
C VAL A 95 -0.66 -1.66 5.56
N HIS A 96 -0.66 -2.65 4.67
CA HIS A 96 -1.23 -3.96 4.96
C HIS A 96 -0.49 -4.72 6.06
N VAL A 97 0.83 -4.60 6.13
CA VAL A 97 1.61 -5.11 7.27
C VAL A 97 1.18 -4.42 8.57
N TRP A 98 1.05 -3.09 8.56
CA TRP A 98 0.58 -2.32 9.72
C TRP A 98 -0.85 -2.72 10.14
N GLN A 99 -1.76 -2.92 9.18
CA GLN A 99 -3.11 -3.42 9.41
C GLN A 99 -3.09 -4.82 10.04
N PHE A 100 -2.23 -5.72 9.53
CA PHE A 100 -2.06 -7.06 10.09
C PHE A 100 -1.54 -7.03 11.52
N GLN A 101 -0.54 -6.19 11.84
CA GLN A 101 -0.06 -6.06 13.22
C GLN A 101 -1.17 -5.57 14.16
N SER A 102 -1.98 -4.62 13.70
CA SER A 102 -3.03 -4.02 14.51
C SER A 102 -4.26 -4.93 14.69
N MET A 103 -4.62 -5.70 13.66
CA MET A 103 -5.85 -6.49 13.61
C MET A 103 -5.63 -8.01 13.76
N GLY A 104 -4.39 -8.47 13.65
CA GLY A 104 -4.03 -9.89 13.58
C GLY A 104 -4.60 -10.59 12.35
N TRP A 105 -4.82 -11.90 12.46
CA TRP A 105 -5.32 -12.75 11.36
C TRP A 105 -6.73 -12.38 10.86
N ASN A 106 -7.49 -11.57 11.60
CA ASN A 106 -8.77 -11.03 11.14
C ASN A 106 -8.63 -10.09 9.93
N TYR A 107 -7.42 -9.58 9.67
CA TYR A 107 -7.08 -8.82 8.46
C TYR A 107 -7.33 -9.63 7.18
N LEU A 108 -6.82 -10.88 7.13
CA LEU A 108 -6.76 -11.68 5.91
C LEU A 108 -8.13 -11.89 5.23
N PRO A 109 -9.19 -12.33 5.92
CA PRO A 109 -10.50 -12.47 5.29
C PRO A 109 -11.11 -11.12 4.90
N ARG A 110 -10.74 -10.02 5.58
CA ARG A 110 -11.29 -8.69 5.32
C ARG A 110 -10.66 -8.06 4.06
N ALA A 111 -9.33 -8.13 3.95
CA ALA A 111 -8.60 -7.70 2.76
C ALA A 111 -9.00 -8.53 1.54
N LEU A 112 -9.03 -9.87 1.68
CA LEU A 112 -9.44 -10.76 0.61
C LEU A 112 -10.90 -10.52 0.19
N MET A 113 -11.82 -10.29 1.13
CA MET A 113 -13.22 -10.01 0.79
C MET A 113 -13.38 -8.66 0.07
N THR A 114 -12.64 -7.61 0.45
CA THR A 114 -12.67 -6.31 -0.25
C THR A 114 -12.11 -6.45 -1.67
N HIS A 115 -10.96 -7.10 -1.83
CA HIS A 115 -10.40 -7.43 -3.14
C HIS A 115 -11.39 -8.23 -3.98
N ILE A 116 -12.08 -9.21 -3.37
CA ILE A 116 -13.12 -10.08 -3.98
C ILE A 116 -14.49 -9.39 -4.16
N ARG A 117 -14.77 -8.23 -3.58
CA ARG A 117 -16.08 -7.56 -3.72
C ARG A 117 -16.09 -6.32 -4.60
N GLU A 118 -15.07 -5.46 -4.57
CA GLU A 118 -15.22 -4.09 -5.10
C GLU A 118 -14.55 -3.73 -6.45
N GLY A 119 -13.73 -4.57 -7.10
CA GLY A 119 -13.20 -4.27 -8.46
C GLY A 119 -12.30 -3.01 -8.50
N ASP A 120 -12.24 -2.28 -9.62
CA ASP A 120 -11.37 -1.08 -9.73
C ASP A 120 -11.83 0.08 -8.82
N ASP A 121 -13.08 0.08 -8.32
CA ASP A 121 -13.59 1.08 -7.36
C ASP A 121 -13.04 0.87 -5.93
N VAL A 122 -12.40 -0.27 -5.65
CA VAL A 122 -11.73 -0.58 -4.36
C VAL A 122 -10.76 0.52 -3.95
N TYR A 123 -10.06 1.11 -4.92
CA TYR A 123 -9.02 2.11 -4.68
C TYR A 123 -9.56 3.54 -4.71
N ASN A 124 -10.81 3.74 -5.14
CA ASN A 124 -11.37 5.06 -5.33
C ASN A 124 -11.85 5.64 -3.99
N TYR A 125 -11.10 6.59 -3.45
CA TYR A 125 -11.45 7.35 -2.25
C TYR A 125 -11.82 8.82 -2.58
N GLY A 126 -11.97 9.17 -3.86
CA GLY A 126 -12.34 10.52 -4.31
C GLY A 126 -11.21 11.55 -4.35
N GLY A 127 -9.95 11.14 -4.13
CA GLY A 127 -8.77 12.00 -4.23
C GLY A 127 -8.67 13.06 -3.12
N GLN A 128 -7.70 13.97 -3.26
CA GLN A 128 -7.36 14.96 -2.22
C GLN A 128 -8.56 15.82 -1.77
N ALA A 129 -9.37 16.32 -2.71
CA ALA A 129 -10.52 17.17 -2.39
C ALA A 129 -11.55 16.44 -1.51
N ASN A 130 -11.78 15.14 -1.74
CA ASN A 130 -12.66 14.35 -0.89
C ASN A 130 -12.02 14.08 0.48
N LEU A 131 -10.71 13.87 0.54
CA LEU A 131 -10.00 13.69 1.81
C LEU A 131 -10.07 14.94 2.69
N GLU A 132 -9.91 16.13 2.10
CA GLU A 132 -10.01 17.41 2.82
C GLU A 132 -11.39 17.56 3.46
N LYS A 133 -12.45 17.34 2.66
CA LYS A 133 -13.82 17.36 3.16
C LYS A 133 -14.05 16.30 4.24
N SER A 134 -13.65 15.06 3.98
CA SER A 134 -13.82 13.95 4.91
C SER A 134 -13.13 14.23 6.24
N ARG A 135 -11.93 14.82 6.22
CA ARG A 135 -11.19 15.16 7.43
C ARG A 135 -11.89 16.27 8.23
N LEU A 136 -12.46 17.28 7.55
CA LEU A 136 -13.29 18.30 8.19
C LEU A 136 -14.55 17.70 8.84
N ASP A 137 -15.13 16.68 8.22
CA ASP A 137 -16.27 15.92 8.75
C ASP A 137 -15.87 14.93 9.86
N GLY A 138 -14.59 14.91 10.26
CA GLY A 138 -14.07 14.08 11.36
C GLY A 138 -13.68 12.66 10.96
N ILE A 139 -13.83 12.28 9.68
CA ILE A 139 -13.47 10.97 9.16
C ILE A 139 -11.96 10.73 9.32
N ARG A 140 -11.61 9.52 9.78
CA ARG A 140 -10.24 9.04 9.99
C ARG A 140 -9.90 7.96 8.99
N LEU A 141 -8.61 7.63 8.87
CA LEU A 141 -8.15 6.57 7.97
C LEU A 141 -8.89 5.25 8.19
N LYS A 142 -9.10 4.85 9.45
CA LYS A 142 -9.79 3.60 9.82
C LYS A 142 -11.23 3.46 9.31
N ASP A 143 -11.85 4.57 8.90
CA ASP A 143 -13.24 4.59 8.41
C ASP A 143 -13.32 4.23 6.91
N TYR A 144 -12.18 4.26 6.21
CA TYR A 144 -12.05 3.76 4.84
C TYR A 144 -11.84 2.24 4.81
N ASN A 145 -12.13 1.62 3.67
CA ASN A 145 -11.82 0.20 3.47
C ASN A 145 -10.28 -0.03 3.47
N LEU A 146 -9.82 -1.27 3.69
CA LEU A 146 -8.40 -1.54 3.90
C LEU A 146 -7.50 -1.15 2.71
N GLU A 147 -8.00 -1.27 1.49
CA GLU A 147 -7.29 -0.94 0.26
C GLU A 147 -7.28 0.57 0.01
N GLN A 148 -8.39 1.27 0.31
CA GLN A 148 -8.44 2.72 0.33
C GLN A 148 -7.45 3.29 1.34
N GLN A 149 -7.32 2.69 2.52
CA GLN A 149 -6.32 3.11 3.49
C GLN A 149 -4.91 3.02 2.91
N ALA A 150 -4.59 1.89 2.26
CA ALA A 150 -3.30 1.69 1.61
C ALA A 150 -3.04 2.69 0.47
N ALA A 151 -4.06 2.93 -0.37
CA ALA A 151 -4.01 3.90 -1.46
C ALA A 151 -3.85 5.35 -0.96
N ILE A 152 -4.59 5.75 0.08
CA ILE A 152 -4.49 7.09 0.69
C ILE A 152 -3.08 7.35 1.21
N ILE A 153 -2.48 6.38 1.90
CA ILE A 153 -1.13 6.54 2.47
C ILE A 153 -0.04 6.48 1.39
N GLN A 154 -0.22 5.66 0.36
CA GLN A 154 0.63 5.68 -0.83
C GLN A 154 0.60 7.06 -1.50
N ASP A 155 -0.58 7.61 -1.75
CA ASP A 155 -0.73 8.93 -2.37
C ASP A 155 -0.22 10.04 -1.46
N ALA A 156 -0.41 9.91 -0.14
CA ALA A 156 0.17 10.81 0.85
C ALA A 156 1.70 10.83 0.73
N TYR A 157 2.36 9.66 0.66
CA TYR A 157 3.80 9.56 0.47
C TYR A 157 4.27 10.20 -0.86
N LEU A 158 3.57 9.94 -1.95
CA LEU A 158 3.93 10.44 -3.28
C LEU A 158 3.75 11.95 -3.41
N ASN A 159 2.68 12.51 -2.84
CA ASN A 159 2.34 13.93 -2.88
C ASN A 159 2.92 14.74 -1.72
N ARG A 160 3.60 14.08 -0.77
CA ARG A 160 4.29 14.78 0.31
C ARG A 160 5.35 15.70 -0.28
N SER A 161 5.20 16.99 0.00
CA SER A 161 6.20 18.01 -0.31
C SER A 161 6.77 18.55 0.99
N ASP A 162 8.09 18.66 1.08
CA ASP A 162 8.77 19.21 2.27
C ASP A 162 8.42 20.69 2.52
N VAL A 163 7.75 21.35 1.56
CA VAL A 163 7.40 22.77 1.60
C VAL A 163 6.08 23.04 2.35
N TYR A 164 5.17 22.07 2.44
CA TYR A 164 3.86 22.24 3.07
C TYR A 164 3.65 21.18 4.16
N CYS A 165 3.97 21.53 5.41
CA CYS A 165 3.90 20.66 6.59
C CYS A 165 2.49 20.47 7.18
N ASP A 166 1.48 21.14 6.63
CA ASP A 166 0.09 21.14 7.13
C ASP A 166 -0.91 20.66 6.05
N SER A 167 -0.51 19.65 5.28
CA SER A 167 -1.39 19.11 4.23
C SER A 167 -2.38 18.08 4.80
N VAL A 168 -3.49 17.85 4.09
CA VAL A 168 -4.43 16.77 4.44
C VAL A 168 -3.72 15.41 4.51
N TRP A 169 -2.66 15.22 3.71
CA TRP A 169 -1.83 14.03 3.68
C TRP A 169 -1.12 13.78 5.00
N ASP A 170 -0.56 14.83 5.63
CA ASP A 170 0.09 14.71 6.93
C ASP A 170 -0.90 14.29 8.03
N ALA A 171 -2.16 14.76 7.94
CA ALA A 171 -3.21 14.36 8.86
C ALA A 171 -3.58 12.87 8.76
N PHE A 172 -3.53 12.28 7.56
CA PHE A 172 -3.75 10.84 7.36
C PHE A 172 -2.51 10.01 7.69
N ILE A 173 -1.30 10.51 7.42
CA ILE A 173 -0.04 9.88 7.88
C ILE A 173 -0.02 9.80 9.42
N ALA A 174 -0.51 10.82 10.11
CA ALA A 174 -0.61 10.80 11.57
C ALA A 174 -1.51 9.67 12.11
N ASP A 175 -2.46 9.15 11.31
CA ASP A 175 -3.34 8.05 11.74
C ASP A 175 -2.63 6.67 11.72
N VAL A 176 -1.44 6.55 11.11
CA VAL A 176 -0.64 5.30 11.02
C VAL A 176 0.67 5.36 11.81
N ARG A 177 0.89 6.44 12.56
CA ARG A 177 2.07 6.63 13.40
C ARG A 177 1.88 6.10 14.81
#